data_AF-A0A6I4NDX3-F1
#
_entry.id   AF-A0A6I4NDX3-F1
#
_cell.length_a   1.000
_cell.length_b   1.000
_cell.length_c   1.000
_cell.angle_alpha   90.00
_cell.angle_beta   90.00
_cell.angle_gamma   90.00
#
_symmetry.space_group_name_H-M   'P 1'
#
loop_
_entity.id
_entity.type
_entity.pdbx_description
1 polymer ?
#
loop_
_entity_poly.entity_id
_entity_poly.type
_entity_poly.pdbx_seq_one_letter_code
_entity_poly.pdbx_strand_id
1 'polypeptide(L)'
;MENLISQEHLEDIREIIENKIADVPGEFILFGAIGALLLSSYLGKNGHKQASSIVGKLSIPIIGIGLAKYRDVIKAEIESFQEPKYENLNTES
;
A
#
# COMPACT_ATOMS: atom_id res chain seq x y z
N MET A 1 24.95 -11.56 14.80
CA MET A 1 23.68 -11.68 14.06
C MET A 1 23.95 -11.16 12.67
N GLU A 2 23.73 -11.96 11.64
CA GLU A 2 23.73 -11.47 10.27
C GLU A 2 22.63 -10.40 10.14
N ASN A 3 23.00 -9.29 9.53
CA ASN A 3 22.13 -8.13 9.41
C ASN A 3 21.12 -8.43 8.30
N LEU A 4 19.94 -8.93 8.67
CA LEU A 4 18.80 -9.17 7.75
C LEU A 4 18.34 -7.89 7.01
N ILE A 5 18.90 -6.73 7.36
CA ILE A 5 18.70 -5.43 6.72
C ILE A 5 19.92 -5.10 5.85
N SER A 6 20.26 -5.96 4.89
CA SER A 6 21.06 -5.54 3.73
C SER A 6 20.09 -4.89 2.73
N GLN A 7 20.55 -3.93 1.92
CA GLN A 7 19.70 -3.30 0.89
C GLN A 7 19.11 -4.34 -0.09
N GLU A 8 19.86 -5.40 -0.39
CA GLU A 8 19.41 -6.51 -1.23
C GLU A 8 18.23 -7.25 -0.59
N HIS A 9 18.32 -7.59 0.69
CA HIS A 9 17.21 -8.23 1.42
C HIS A 9 15.98 -7.33 1.57
N LEU A 10 16.17 -6.00 1.60
CA LEU A 10 15.07 -5.04 1.68
C LEU A 10 14.27 -4.97 0.38
N GLU A 11 14.94 -4.98 -0.78
CA GLU A 11 14.28 -4.98 -2.08
C GLU A 11 13.52 -6.30 -2.32
N ASP A 12 14.11 -7.44 -1.94
CA ASP A 12 13.43 -8.74 -2.01
C ASP A 12 12.18 -8.78 -1.12
N ILE A 13 12.28 -8.28 0.12
CA ILE A 13 11.13 -8.20 1.03
C ILE A 13 10.04 -7.32 0.43
N ARG A 14 10.42 -6.20 -0.19
CA ARG A 14 9.48 -5.30 -0.85
C ARG A 14 8.80 -6.00 -2.03
N GLU A 15 9.55 -6.64 -2.92
CA GLU A 15 9.00 -7.35 -4.09
C GLU A 15 8.06 -8.49 -3.66
N ILE A 16 8.43 -9.25 -2.63
CA ILE A 16 7.58 -10.29 -2.05
C ILE A 16 6.28 -9.71 -1.49
N ILE A 17 6.35 -8.58 -0.78
CA ILE A 17 5.17 -7.91 -0.24
C ILE A 17 4.29 -7.38 -1.38
N GLU A 18 4.88 -6.66 -2.34
CA GLU A 18 4.18 -6.10 -3.51
C GLU A 18 3.49 -7.22 -4.31
N ASN A 19 4.17 -8.33 -4.58
CA ASN A 19 3.58 -9.49 -5.25
C ASN A 19 2.44 -10.13 -4.45
N LYS A 20 2.56 -10.23 -3.12
CA LYS A 20 1.50 -10.80 -2.27
C LYS A 20 0.25 -9.92 -2.17
N ILE A 21 0.38 -8.61 -2.38
CA ILE A 21 -0.73 -7.66 -2.29
C ILE A 21 -1.06 -6.98 -3.62
N ALA A 22 -0.51 -7.51 -4.73
CA ALA A 22 -0.70 -7.01 -6.09
C ALA A 22 -2.18 -6.95 -6.49
N ASP A 23 -2.98 -7.90 -6.00
CA ASP A 23 -4.43 -7.97 -6.29
C ASP A 23 -5.30 -7.27 -5.26
N VAL A 24 -4.73 -6.72 -4.18
CA VAL A 24 -5.48 -6.10 -3.09
C VAL A 24 -5.67 -4.60 -3.35
N PRO A 25 -6.90 -4.08 -3.51
CA PRO A 25 -7.14 -2.64 -3.66
C PRO A 25 -6.41 -1.78 -2.63
N GLY A 26 -5.91 -0.61 -3.06
CA GLY A 26 -5.10 0.27 -2.23
C GLY A 26 -5.83 0.70 -0.96
N GLU A 27 -7.14 0.92 -1.02
CA GLU A 27 -7.98 1.25 0.15
C GLU A 27 -7.95 0.13 1.21
N PHE A 28 -7.95 -1.14 0.82
CA PHE A 28 -7.90 -2.24 1.79
C PHE A 28 -6.52 -2.39 2.44
N ILE A 29 -5.45 -2.10 1.68
CA ILE A 29 -4.09 -2.02 2.25
C ILE A 29 -4.03 -0.91 3.30
N LEU A 30 -4.60 0.27 2.99
CA LEU A 30 -4.65 1.40 3.93
C LEU A 30 -5.49 1.09 5.17
N PHE A 31 -6.65 0.44 5.03
CA PHE A 31 -7.44 -0.01 6.19
C PHE A 31 -6.68 -1.01 7.06
N GLY A 32 -5.98 -1.97 6.44
CA GLY A 32 -5.11 -2.90 7.15
C GLY A 32 -3.99 -2.19 7.92
N ALA A 33 -3.41 -1.14 7.33
CA ALA A 33 -2.37 -0.34 7.95
C ALA A 33 -2.88 0.44 9.18
N ILE A 34 -4.08 1.02 9.09
CA ILE A 34 -4.77 1.67 10.22
C ILE A 34 -5.04 0.64 11.32
N GLY A 35 -5.55 -0.54 10.97
CA GLY A 35 -5.77 -1.64 11.91
C GLY A 35 -4.50 -2.06 12.64
N ALA A 36 -3.38 -2.17 11.92
CA ALA A 36 -2.07 -2.48 12.50
C ALA A 36 -1.58 -1.39 13.46
N LEU A 37 -1.76 -0.10 13.13
CA LEU A 37 -1.44 1.01 14.03
C LEU A 37 -2.26 0.98 15.32
N LEU A 38 -3.58 0.75 15.21
CA LEU A 38 -4.47 0.65 16.36
C LEU A 38 -4.09 -0.56 17.23
N LEU A 39 -3.78 -1.70 16.61
CA LEU A 39 -3.31 -2.90 17.30
C LEU A 39 -1.97 -2.64 18.02
N SER A 40 -1.01 -1.97 17.37
CA SER A 40 0.25 -1.58 17.99
C SER A 40 0.03 -0.71 19.24
N SER A 41 -0.90 0.25 19.16
CA SER A 41 -1.27 1.10 20.30
C SER A 41 -1.88 0.30 21.44
N TYR A 42 -2.81 -0.61 21.13
CA TYR A 42 -3.44 -1.49 22.12
C TYR A 42 -2.41 -2.40 22.81
N LEU A 43 -1.52 -3.03 22.05
CA LEU A 43 -0.45 -3.89 22.58
C LEU A 43 0.49 -3.09 23.50
N GLY A 44 0.82 -1.85 23.12
CA GLY A 44 1.66 -0.97 23.93
C GLY A 44 1.00 -0.65 25.28
N LYS A 45 -0.30 -0.36 25.28
CA LYS A 45 -1.09 -0.08 26.50
C LYS A 45 -1.18 -1.29 27.44
N ASN A 46 -1.22 -2.51 26.89
CA ASN A 46 -1.29 -3.76 27.68
C ASN A 46 0.08 -4.33 28.09
N GLY A 47 1.16 -3.58 27.91
CA GLY A 47 2.50 -3.99 28.35
C GLY A 47 3.26 -4.88 27.36
N HIS A 48 2.69 -5.21 26.21
CA HIS A 48 3.36 -5.98 25.14
C HIS A 48 4.28 -5.09 24.28
N LYS A 49 5.32 -4.52 24.90
CA LYS A 49 6.20 -3.49 24.30
C LYS A 49 6.92 -3.95 23.02
N GLN A 50 7.42 -5.19 22.98
CA GLN A 50 8.11 -5.71 21.78
C GLN A 50 7.14 -5.87 20.60
N ALA A 51 5.99 -6.52 20.81
CA ALA A 51 4.99 -6.72 19.78
C ALA A 51 4.44 -5.38 19.25
N SER A 52 4.16 -4.43 20.16
CA SER A 52 3.79 -3.06 19.80
C SER A 52 4.83 -2.41 18.88
N SER A 53 6.12 -2.52 19.21
CA SER A 53 7.20 -1.95 18.40
C SER A 53 7.30 -2.58 17.02
N ILE A 54 7.21 -3.91 16.93
CA ILE A 54 7.31 -4.65 15.65
C ILE A 54 6.12 -4.30 14.75
N VAL A 55 4.88 -4.41 15.27
CA VAL A 55 3.66 -4.12 14.52
C VAL A 55 3.63 -2.64 14.10
N GLY A 56 4.06 -1.73 15.00
CA GLY A 56 4.14 -0.30 14.70
C GLY A 56 5.13 -0.01 13.57
N LYS A 57 6.33 -0.59 13.61
CA LYS A 57 7.34 -0.45 12.55
C LYS A 57 6.89 -1.03 11.22
N LEU A 58 6.16 -2.15 11.22
CA LEU A 58 5.59 -2.75 10.01
C LEU A 58 4.45 -1.93 9.42
N SER A 59 3.69 -1.20 10.23
CA SER A 59 2.59 -0.38 9.73
C SER A 59 3.07 0.73 8.78
N ILE A 60 4.26 1.30 9.01
CA ILE A 60 4.83 2.37 8.18
C ILE A 60 5.02 1.96 6.71
N PRO A 61 5.74 0.87 6.37
CA PRO A 61 5.89 0.43 4.98
C PRO A 61 4.54 0.00 4.37
N ILE A 62 3.61 -0.58 5.14
CA ILE A 62 2.27 -0.93 4.64
C ILE A 62 1.49 0.32 4.23
N ILE A 63 1.54 1.41 5.02
CA ILE A 63 0.97 2.71 4.65
C ILE A 63 1.61 3.23 3.37
N GLY A 64 2.95 3.15 3.26
CA GLY A 64 3.68 3.59 2.07
C GLY A 64 3.20 2.89 0.79
N ILE A 65 3.07 1.56 0.84
CA ILE A 65 2.59 0.78 -0.31
C ILE A 65 1.11 1.07 -0.61
N GLY A 66 0.27 1.17 0.43
CA GLY A 66 -1.14 1.51 0.27
C GLY A 66 -1.35 2.88 -0.39
N LEU A 67 -0.56 3.89 0.00
CA LEU A 67 -0.61 5.23 -0.60
C LEU A 67 -0.10 5.25 -2.04
N ALA A 68 0.97 4.51 -2.35
CA ALA A 68 1.48 4.39 -3.71
C ALA A 68 0.41 3.79 -4.64
N LYS A 69 -0.19 2.67 -4.23
CA LYS A 69 -1.22 1.99 -5.01
C LYS A 69 -2.50 2.81 -5.14
N TYR A 70 -2.90 3.52 -4.08
CA TYR A 70 -4.08 4.39 -4.11
C TYR A 70 -3.87 5.60 -5.05
N ARG A 71 -2.64 6.12 -5.16
CA ARG A 71 -2.33 7.18 -6.14
C ARG A 71 -2.49 6.69 -7.58
N ASP A 72 -2.14 5.45 -7.88
CA ASP A 72 -2.29 4.88 -9.21
C ASP A 72 -3.77 4.73 -9.58
N VAL A 73 -4.62 4.37 -8.61
CA VAL A 73 -6.09 4.39 -8.78
C VAL A 73 -6.61 5.80 -9.07
N ILE A 74 -6.20 6.81 -8.28
CA ILE A 74 -6.61 8.20 -8.51
C ILE A 74 -6.15 8.69 -9.89
N LYS A 75 -4.92 8.35 -10.31
CA LYS A 75 -4.41 8.72 -11.64
C LYS A 75 -5.22 8.04 -12.75
N ALA A 76 -5.50 6.75 -12.64
CA ALA A 76 -6.30 6.00 -13.61
C ALA A 76 -7.72 6.57 -13.72
N GLU A 77 -8.34 6.97 -12.60
CA GLU A 77 -9.62 7.67 -12.63
C GLU A 77 -9.50 9.02 -13.35
N ILE A 78 -8.52 9.86 -13.01
CA ILE A 78 -8.32 11.16 -13.67
C ILE A 78 -8.09 11.00 -15.18
N GLU A 79 -7.30 10.02 -15.62
CA GLU A 79 -7.04 9.72 -17.03
C GLU A 79 -8.32 9.22 -17.74
N SER A 80 -9.13 8.38 -17.09
CA SER A 80 -10.43 7.95 -17.63
C SER A 80 -11.42 9.11 -17.81
N PHE A 81 -11.31 10.16 -16.99
CA PHE A 81 -12.08 11.39 -17.12
C PHE A 81 -11.52 12.35 -18.19
N GLN A 82 -10.25 12.19 -18.59
CA GLN A 82 -9.58 13.05 -19.56
C GLN A 82 -9.60 12.49 -20.99
N GLU A 83 -9.98 11.22 -21.22
CA GLU A 83 -10.25 10.72 -22.56
C GLU A 83 -11.41 11.51 -23.19
N PRO A 84 -11.16 12.32 -24.22
CA PRO A 84 -12.22 13.08 -24.85
C PRO A 84 -13.01 12.14 -25.77
N LYS A 85 -14.35 12.22 -25.66
CA LYS A 85 -15.32 11.66 -26.61
C LYS A 85 -15.12 12.22 -28.03
N TYR A 86 -14.07 11.82 -28.75
CA TYR A 86 -13.90 12.08 -30.17
C TYR A 86 -13.88 10.76 -30.95
N GLU A 87 -14.98 10.00 -30.88
CA GLU A 87 -15.18 8.86 -31.77
C GLU A 87 -16.62 8.81 -32.31
N ASN A 88 -17.25 9.95 -32.58
CA ASN A 88 -18.58 9.99 -33.23
C ASN A 88 -18.80 11.25 -34.10
N LEU A 89 -17.87 11.58 -35.00
CA LEU A 89 -18.10 12.66 -36.00
C LEU A 89 -17.77 12.29 -37.45
N ASN A 90 -17.44 11.04 -37.78
CA ASN A 90 -17.08 10.64 -39.16
C ASN A 90 -17.99 9.56 -39.76
N THR A 91 -19.29 9.58 -39.44
CA THR A 91 -20.29 8.82 -40.19
C THR A 91 -21.50 9.69 -40.42
N GLU A 92 -21.42 10.49 -41.48
CA GLU A 92 -22.54 10.86 -42.36
C GLU A 92 -21.95 11.67 -43.52
N SER A 93 -21.49 10.92 -44.53
CA SER A 93 -21.16 11.40 -45.88
C SER A 93 -22.26 10.99 -46.84
#